data_AF-A0A498HP16-F1
#
_entry.id   AF-A0A498HP16-F1
#
_cell.length_a   1.000
_cell.length_b   1.000
_cell.length_c   1.000
_cell.angle_alpha   90.00
_cell.angle_beta   90.00
_cell.angle_gamma   90.00
#
_symmetry.space_group_name_H-M   'P 1'
#
loop_
_entity.id
_entity.type
_entity.pdbx_description
1 polymer ?
#
loop_
_entity_poly.entity_id
_entity_poly.type
_entity_poly.pdbx_seq_one_letter_code
_entity_poly.pdbx_strand_id
1 'polypeptide(L)'
;MTEPIAYASPEDAAKTDKKKKNRKRKRGSKPSEPNTTGTEDSEPQIPNQTDKEDKGEGDWEQDKDEIDKIHRLRPQVTLDYCIVASSQRIDLLYSFMGKNQYTKGIVFFCSCDSVKFHSDLLRSLNANCFGVHEKQTQQERTTTFFDFCKAEKGFLLCTNVAACGLDIPAVDWILQFDPPDDLMEYLRRVVLRARGECEVGRELLFLIPEEMRIIRFLEAANIFLRSRVFKVNRKVQAQLEQTVGDNYYLRKSAKEAYKSYLIAYNSHSMKDYFNFDRLDLQGVAASFCVSIPPRQT
;
A
#
# COMPACT_ATOMS: atom_id res chain seq x y z
N MET A 1 18.27 -53.14 10.37
CA MET A 1 19.62 -53.26 9.79
C MET A 1 19.69 -52.29 8.63
N THR A 2 20.38 -51.18 8.85
CA THR A 2 20.49 -50.01 7.99
C THR A 2 21.77 -50.14 7.15
N GLU A 3 21.65 -50.09 5.83
CA GLU A 3 22.81 -49.98 4.93
C GLU A 3 23.24 -48.52 4.76
N PRO A 4 24.55 -48.21 4.74
CA PRO A 4 25.05 -46.86 4.55
C PRO A 4 25.32 -46.55 3.07
N ILE A 5 24.89 -45.38 2.61
CA ILE A 5 25.26 -44.82 1.30
C ILE A 5 26.51 -43.95 1.50
N ALA A 6 27.61 -44.36 0.87
CA ALA A 6 28.88 -43.63 0.86
C ALA A 6 28.90 -42.56 -0.24
N TYR A 7 29.47 -41.41 0.11
CA TYR A 7 29.76 -40.26 -0.76
C TYR A 7 30.89 -40.54 -1.76
N ALA A 8 30.81 -39.95 -2.95
CA ALA A 8 31.98 -39.66 -3.78
C ALA A 8 31.86 -38.27 -4.45
N SER A 9 32.86 -37.45 -4.19
CA SER A 9 33.35 -36.27 -4.92
C SER A 9 34.89 -36.49 -5.00
N PRO A 10 35.71 -35.93 -5.92
CA PRO A 10 35.53 -34.73 -6.75
C PRO A 10 36.09 -34.83 -8.19
N GLU A 11 35.98 -33.73 -8.94
CA GLU A 11 36.97 -33.17 -9.87
C GLU A 11 37.95 -34.13 -10.58
N ASP A 12 37.72 -34.38 -11.88
CA ASP A 12 38.77 -34.46 -12.92
C ASP A 12 38.14 -34.78 -14.29
N ALA A 13 37.92 -33.76 -15.14
CA ALA A 13 37.94 -33.89 -16.61
C ALA A 13 37.63 -32.54 -17.31
N ALA A 14 38.50 -31.54 -17.12
CA ALA A 14 38.59 -30.41 -18.03
C ALA A 14 39.76 -30.64 -19.00
N LYS A 15 39.47 -30.75 -20.31
CA LYS A 15 40.25 -30.24 -21.47
C LYS A 15 39.97 -31.05 -22.75
N THR A 16 39.26 -30.44 -23.70
CA THR A 16 39.48 -30.41 -25.18
C THR A 16 38.19 -29.86 -25.82
N ASP A 17 38.13 -28.97 -26.80
CA ASP A 17 39.15 -28.28 -27.58
C ASP A 17 38.51 -27.05 -28.26
N LYS A 18 39.33 -26.03 -28.50
CA LYS A 18 39.03 -24.75 -29.15
C LYS A 18 38.96 -24.92 -30.67
N LYS A 19 37.89 -24.50 -31.33
CA LYS A 19 37.96 -24.00 -32.73
C LYS A 19 36.70 -23.26 -33.18
N LYS A 20 36.76 -21.93 -33.20
CA LYS A 20 36.35 -21.04 -34.32
C LYS A 20 36.18 -19.60 -33.81
N LYS A 21 37.29 -18.86 -33.80
CA LYS A 21 37.32 -17.40 -33.92
C LYS A 21 38.17 -17.06 -35.15
N ASN A 22 37.81 -15.97 -35.81
CA ASN A 22 38.44 -15.30 -36.95
C ASN A 22 38.12 -15.82 -38.36
N ARG A 23 37.22 -15.09 -39.05
CA ARG A 23 37.52 -14.44 -40.34
C ARG A 23 36.36 -13.54 -40.80
N LYS A 24 36.55 -12.21 -40.71
CA LYS A 24 36.57 -11.28 -41.86
C LYS A 24 36.50 -9.82 -41.39
N ARG A 25 37.48 -9.04 -41.87
CA ARG A 25 37.61 -7.58 -41.75
C ARG A 25 37.60 -7.00 -43.18
N LYS A 26 37.07 -5.78 -43.28
CA LYS A 26 37.37 -4.65 -44.20
C LYS A 26 36.69 -4.54 -45.58
N ARG A 27 35.95 -3.42 -45.72
CA ARG A 27 36.01 -2.29 -46.70
C ARG A 27 34.57 -1.71 -46.79
N GLY A 28 34.21 -0.45 -46.61
CA GLY A 28 34.89 0.83 -46.44
C GLY A 28 34.35 1.83 -47.47
N SER A 29 33.44 2.75 -47.11
CA SER A 29 33.20 4.06 -47.78
C SER A 29 32.07 4.88 -47.12
N LYS A 30 32.37 6.15 -46.81
CA LYS A 30 31.50 7.27 -46.33
C LYS A 30 30.49 7.71 -47.43
N PRO A 31 29.35 8.38 -47.12
CA PRO A 31 29.37 9.84 -46.87
C PRO A 31 28.33 10.44 -45.89
N SER A 32 28.68 11.67 -45.46
CA SER A 32 27.86 12.83 -45.03
C SER A 32 26.94 12.77 -43.79
N GLU A 33 27.29 13.59 -42.79
CA GLU A 33 26.40 14.15 -41.76
C GLU A 33 25.34 15.08 -42.38
N PRO A 34 24.21 15.34 -41.70
CA PRO A 34 24.17 16.54 -40.86
C PRO A 34 23.40 16.44 -39.53
N ASN A 35 23.82 17.33 -38.63
CA ASN A 35 23.08 18.01 -37.56
C ASN A 35 22.59 17.24 -36.34
N THR A 36 23.38 17.43 -35.29
CA THR A 36 23.01 17.53 -33.88
C THR A 36 21.84 18.49 -33.64
N THR A 37 20.77 17.97 -33.06
CA THR A 37 19.93 18.68 -32.09
C THR A 37 19.68 17.72 -30.95
N GLY A 38 20.21 18.06 -29.78
CA GLY A 38 20.00 17.31 -28.55
C GLY A 38 18.53 17.40 -28.13
N THR A 39 17.98 16.27 -27.76
CA THR A 39 16.80 16.19 -26.91
C THR A 39 17.29 15.72 -25.56
N GLU A 40 17.49 16.69 -24.67
CA GLU A 40 17.63 16.43 -23.24
C GLU A 40 16.36 15.74 -22.75
N ASP A 41 16.56 14.65 -22.00
CA ASP A 41 15.53 13.99 -21.22
C ASP A 41 14.99 14.98 -20.19
N SER A 42 13.87 15.62 -20.51
CA SER A 42 13.17 16.51 -19.59
C SER A 42 12.47 15.68 -18.51
N GLU A 43 13.03 15.75 -17.29
CA GLU A 43 12.31 15.48 -16.04
C GLU A 43 10.94 16.18 -16.07
N PRO A 44 9.85 15.55 -15.61
CA PRO A 44 8.57 16.25 -15.51
C PRO A 44 8.67 17.33 -14.43
N GLN A 45 8.84 18.58 -14.88
CA GLN A 45 8.76 19.76 -14.03
C GLN A 45 7.32 19.93 -13.52
N ILE A 46 7.18 19.96 -12.20
CA ILE A 46 5.97 20.40 -11.51
C ILE A 46 5.72 21.86 -11.92
N PRO A 47 4.52 22.24 -12.41
CA PRO A 47 4.25 23.64 -12.73
C PRO A 47 4.37 24.51 -11.48
N ASN A 48 5.33 25.43 -11.49
CA ASN A 48 5.43 26.52 -10.53
C ASN A 48 4.34 27.55 -10.85
N GLN A 49 3.13 27.30 -10.34
CA GLN A 49 2.12 28.33 -10.20
C GLN A 49 2.15 28.81 -8.75
N THR A 50 2.69 30.01 -8.56
CA THR A 50 2.47 30.84 -7.39
C THR A 50 1.00 31.25 -7.35
N ASP A 51 0.15 30.31 -6.95
CA ASP A 51 -1.17 30.60 -6.45
C ASP A 51 -1.05 30.77 -4.94
N LYS A 52 -1.58 31.92 -4.49
CA LYS A 52 -1.65 32.48 -3.14
C LYS A 52 -1.53 31.43 -2.03
N GLU A 53 -0.73 31.79 -1.01
CA GLU A 53 -0.68 31.14 0.30
C GLU A 53 -2.10 30.92 0.84
N ASP A 54 -2.68 29.76 0.53
CA ASP A 54 -3.79 29.21 1.27
C ASP A 54 -3.13 28.52 2.46
N LYS A 55 -2.78 29.33 3.47
CA LYS A 55 -2.50 28.79 4.78
C LYS A 55 -3.79 28.11 5.21
N GLY A 56 -3.79 26.78 5.15
CA GLY A 56 -4.73 25.96 5.90
C GLY A 56 -4.50 26.18 7.39
N GLU A 57 -4.86 27.36 7.89
CA GLU A 57 -4.90 27.70 9.31
C GLU A 57 -6.13 27.00 9.89
N GLY A 58 -6.00 25.70 10.12
CA GLY A 58 -6.76 25.04 11.17
C GLY A 58 -6.18 25.46 12.51
N ASP A 59 -7.04 25.85 13.45
CA ASP A 59 -6.65 26.02 14.85
C ASP A 59 -6.37 24.63 15.46
N TRP A 60 -5.11 24.19 15.39
CA TRP A 60 -4.66 22.90 15.90
C TRP A 60 -4.42 22.88 17.41
N GLU A 61 -4.87 23.90 18.16
CA GLU A 61 -4.62 24.02 19.60
C GLU A 61 -5.04 22.76 20.38
N GLN A 62 -6.15 22.13 19.96
CA GLN A 62 -6.68 20.91 20.58
C GLN A 62 -5.84 19.65 20.27
N ASP A 63 -5.06 19.68 19.19
CA ASP A 63 -4.29 18.55 18.69
C ASP A 63 -2.79 18.66 19.03
N LYS A 64 -2.35 19.77 19.62
CA LYS A 64 -0.93 20.05 19.94
C LYS A 64 -0.23 18.91 20.66
N ASP A 65 -0.86 18.33 21.68
CA ASP A 65 -0.28 17.24 22.48
C ASP A 65 0.00 15.99 21.63
N GLU A 66 -0.86 15.68 20.65
CA GLU A 66 -0.71 14.52 19.76
C GLU A 66 0.29 14.81 18.65
N ILE A 67 0.31 16.03 18.12
CA ILE A 67 1.32 16.50 17.16
C ILE A 67 2.72 16.42 17.80
N ASP A 68 2.85 16.87 19.05
CA ASP A 68 4.09 16.79 19.83
C ASP A 68 4.51 15.35 20.12
N LYS A 69 3.57 14.41 20.28
CA LYS A 69 3.89 12.98 20.35
C LYS A 69 4.54 12.49 19.06
N ILE A 70 4.01 12.86 17.89
CA ILE A 70 4.64 12.49 16.61
C ILE A 70 6.03 13.10 16.48
N HIS A 71 6.21 14.36 16.85
CA HIS A 71 7.52 15.00 16.83
C HIS A 71 8.55 14.27 17.72
N ARG A 72 8.12 13.74 18.86
CA ARG A 72 8.96 12.88 19.72
C ARG A 72 9.23 11.50 19.11
N LEU A 73 8.31 10.98 18.32
CA LEU A 73 8.42 9.67 17.66
C LEU A 73 9.21 9.70 16.35
N ARG A 74 9.34 10.86 15.70
CA ARG A 74 10.07 11.07 14.43
C ARG A 74 11.45 10.36 14.33
N PRO A 75 12.30 10.33 15.37
CA PRO A 75 13.57 9.60 15.30
C PRO A 75 13.41 8.08 15.18
N GLN A 76 12.24 7.56 15.58
CA GLN A 76 11.93 6.14 15.65
C GLN A 76 10.90 5.71 14.60
N VAL A 77 10.28 6.65 13.89
CA VAL A 77 9.23 6.37 12.90
C VAL A 77 9.50 7.11 11.60
N THR A 78 9.46 6.37 10.50
CA THR A 78 9.41 6.99 9.17
C THR A 78 7.98 7.17 8.71
N LEU A 79 7.62 8.40 8.35
CA LEU A 79 6.33 8.75 7.76
C LEU A 79 6.53 8.93 6.25
N ASP A 80 5.94 8.03 5.47
CA ASP A 80 6.06 8.00 4.02
C ASP A 80 4.65 8.02 3.39
N TYR A 81 4.52 8.53 2.17
CA TYR A 81 3.29 8.43 1.38
C TYR A 81 3.58 7.96 -0.03
N CYS A 82 2.59 7.38 -0.70
CA CYS A 82 2.66 7.10 -2.12
C CYS A 82 1.37 7.48 -2.83
N ILE A 83 1.51 8.01 -4.05
CA ILE A 83 0.40 8.28 -4.95
C ILE A 83 0.22 7.06 -5.85
N VAL A 84 -0.99 6.50 -5.87
CA VAL A 84 -1.35 5.31 -6.64
C VAL A 84 -2.71 5.53 -7.30
N ALA A 85 -2.82 5.20 -8.59
CA ALA A 85 -4.12 5.27 -9.27
C ALA A 85 -5.13 4.35 -8.58
N SER A 86 -6.40 4.77 -8.49
CA SER A 86 -7.47 4.00 -7.83
C SER A 86 -7.48 2.53 -8.26
N SER A 87 -7.36 2.27 -9.56
CA SER A 87 -7.35 0.93 -10.15
C SER A 87 -6.21 0.01 -9.69
N GLN A 88 -5.14 0.57 -9.14
CA GLN A 88 -3.90 -0.15 -8.81
C GLN A 88 -3.66 -0.30 -7.30
N ARG A 89 -4.58 0.20 -6.46
CA ARG A 89 -4.42 0.20 -5.00
C ARG A 89 -4.28 -1.22 -4.45
N ILE A 90 -5.15 -2.13 -4.89
CA ILE A 90 -5.11 -3.53 -4.46
C ILE A 90 -3.84 -4.25 -4.95
N ASP A 91 -3.41 -3.99 -6.17
CA ASP A 91 -2.15 -4.53 -6.72
C ASP A 91 -0.96 -4.15 -5.85
N LEU A 92 -0.92 -2.87 -5.46
CA LEU A 92 0.12 -2.32 -4.62
C LEU A 92 0.08 -2.96 -3.24
N LEU A 93 -1.09 -3.07 -2.62
CA LEU A 93 -1.24 -3.71 -1.31
C LEU A 93 -0.76 -5.17 -1.34
N TYR A 94 -1.22 -5.97 -2.30
CA TYR A 94 -0.81 -7.37 -2.43
C TYR A 94 0.70 -7.50 -2.67
N SER A 95 1.24 -6.69 -3.59
CA SER A 95 2.69 -6.67 -3.88
C SER A 95 3.51 -6.22 -2.67
N PHE A 96 2.99 -5.27 -1.90
CA PHE A 96 3.62 -4.76 -0.69
C PHE A 96 3.68 -5.83 0.39
N MET A 97 2.56 -6.52 0.65
CA MET A 97 2.50 -7.59 1.64
C MET A 97 3.41 -8.76 1.26
N GLY A 98 3.48 -9.12 -0.03
CA GLY A 98 4.40 -10.16 -0.51
C GLY A 98 5.88 -9.81 -0.29
N LYS A 99 6.28 -8.55 -0.51
CA LYS A 99 7.64 -8.08 -0.23
C LYS A 99 7.97 -8.01 1.26
N ASN A 100 6.96 -7.77 2.10
CA ASN A 100 7.08 -7.63 3.55
C ASN A 100 6.49 -8.85 4.29
N GLN A 101 6.54 -10.05 3.68
CA GLN A 101 5.89 -11.25 4.24
C GLN A 101 6.47 -11.73 5.58
N TYR A 102 7.64 -11.22 5.98
CA TYR A 102 8.33 -11.55 7.24
C TYR A 102 8.16 -10.49 8.32
N THR A 103 7.40 -9.43 8.06
CA THR A 103 7.12 -8.37 9.03
C THR A 103 5.73 -8.52 9.63
N LYS A 104 5.50 -7.85 10.75
CA LYS A 104 4.19 -7.65 11.34
C LYS A 104 3.67 -6.26 11.01
N GLY A 105 2.42 -6.14 10.57
CA GLY A 105 1.87 -4.85 10.19
C GLY A 105 0.38 -4.72 10.42
N ILE A 106 -0.12 -3.49 10.32
CA ILE A 106 -1.54 -3.15 10.38
C ILE A 106 -1.91 -2.42 9.10
N VAL A 107 -3.10 -2.69 8.57
CA VAL A 107 -3.66 -2.05 7.37
C VAL A 107 -5.02 -1.48 7.72
N PHE A 108 -5.15 -0.17 7.60
CA PHE A 108 -6.38 0.56 7.89
C PHE A 108 -7.26 0.73 6.65
N PHE A 109 -8.54 0.39 6.80
CA PHE A 109 -9.58 0.61 5.80
C PHE A 109 -10.69 1.51 6.34
N CYS A 110 -11.39 2.20 5.46
CA CYS A 110 -12.48 3.11 5.82
C CYS A 110 -13.82 2.38 6.06
N SER A 111 -13.95 1.10 5.72
CA SER A 111 -15.22 0.36 5.90
C SER A 111 -15.05 -1.11 6.29
N CYS A 112 -16.02 -1.63 7.05
CA CYS A 112 -16.03 -3.04 7.47
C CYS A 112 -16.07 -3.99 6.27
N ASP A 113 -16.83 -3.63 5.23
CA ASP A 113 -17.00 -4.48 4.04
C ASP A 113 -15.70 -4.52 3.23
N SER A 114 -14.92 -3.42 3.21
CA SER A 114 -13.56 -3.41 2.70
C SER A 114 -12.65 -4.35 3.48
N VAL A 115 -12.63 -4.29 4.82
CA VAL A 115 -11.81 -5.22 5.64
C VAL A 115 -12.17 -6.67 5.33
N LYS A 116 -13.47 -6.99 5.30
CA LYS A 116 -13.96 -8.34 5.01
C LYS A 116 -13.50 -8.80 3.63
N PHE A 117 -13.80 -8.04 2.58
CA PHE A 117 -13.44 -8.40 1.20
C PHE A 117 -11.92 -8.57 1.03
N HIS A 118 -11.13 -7.61 1.49
CA HIS A 118 -9.67 -7.67 1.35
C HIS A 118 -9.09 -8.84 2.12
N SER A 119 -9.53 -9.09 3.36
CA SER A 119 -9.03 -10.22 4.14
C SER A 119 -9.42 -11.58 3.55
N ASP A 120 -10.64 -11.73 2.99
CA ASP A 120 -11.09 -12.95 2.32
C ASP A 120 -10.29 -13.19 1.03
N LEU A 121 -10.10 -12.15 0.21
CA LEU A 121 -9.34 -12.21 -1.04
C LEU A 121 -7.87 -12.56 -0.79
N LEU A 122 -7.21 -11.82 0.11
CA LEU A 122 -5.79 -12.01 0.42
C LEU A 122 -5.52 -13.40 1.00
N ARG A 123 -6.39 -13.90 1.89
CA ARG A 123 -6.30 -15.29 2.40
C ARG A 123 -6.49 -16.33 1.29
N SER A 124 -7.39 -16.11 0.34
CA SER A 124 -7.56 -17.02 -0.80
C SER A 124 -6.31 -17.12 -1.69
N LEU A 125 -5.43 -16.12 -1.62
CA LEU A 125 -4.15 -16.02 -2.31
C LEU A 125 -2.96 -16.42 -1.43
N ASN A 126 -3.23 -17.05 -0.27
CA ASN A 126 -2.24 -17.48 0.72
C ASN A 126 -1.43 -16.34 1.37
N ALA A 127 -1.92 -15.11 1.36
CA ALA A 127 -1.32 -14.04 2.14
C ALA A 127 -1.66 -14.21 3.63
N ASN A 128 -0.66 -14.05 4.49
CA ASN A 128 -0.82 -14.15 5.93
C ASN A 128 -1.44 -12.87 6.50
N CYS A 129 -2.74 -12.87 6.70
CA CYS A 129 -3.47 -11.71 7.21
C CYS A 129 -4.67 -12.07 8.08
N PHE A 130 -5.03 -11.14 8.96
CA PHE A 130 -6.08 -11.24 9.97
C PHE A 130 -7.06 -10.10 9.76
N GLY A 131 -8.38 -10.35 9.76
CA GLY A 131 -9.38 -9.31 9.51
C GLY A 131 -10.25 -9.05 10.73
N VAL A 132 -10.26 -7.81 11.24
CA VAL A 132 -11.08 -7.40 12.39
C VAL A 132 -11.93 -6.20 12.03
N HIS A 133 -13.25 -6.31 12.17
CA HIS A 133 -14.19 -5.22 11.93
C HIS A 133 -15.43 -5.29 12.84
N GLU A 134 -16.20 -4.21 12.93
CA GLU A 134 -17.25 -4.02 13.93
C GLU A 134 -18.46 -4.94 13.71
N LYS A 135 -18.71 -5.35 12.45
CA LYS A 135 -19.80 -6.29 12.11
C LYS A 135 -19.55 -7.74 12.59
N GLN A 136 -18.34 -8.08 13.03
CA GLN A 136 -18.06 -9.40 13.64
C GLN A 136 -18.56 -9.44 15.08
N THR A 137 -18.85 -10.64 15.56
CA THR A 137 -19.13 -10.87 16.98
C THR A 137 -17.90 -10.56 17.84
N GLN A 138 -18.10 -10.20 19.11
CA GLN A 138 -16.98 -9.96 20.04
C GLN A 138 -16.04 -11.16 20.12
N GLN A 139 -16.57 -12.38 20.10
CA GLN A 139 -15.77 -13.61 20.16
C GLN A 139 -14.85 -13.73 18.94
N GLU A 140 -15.38 -13.55 17.72
CA GLU A 140 -14.58 -13.61 16.48
C GLU A 140 -13.48 -12.55 16.48
N ARG A 141 -13.78 -11.32 16.92
CA ARG A 141 -12.79 -10.25 17.02
C ARG A 141 -11.68 -10.61 18.01
N THR A 142 -12.04 -11.05 19.21
CA THR A 142 -11.08 -11.42 20.26
C THR A 142 -10.19 -12.58 19.81
N THR A 143 -10.76 -13.62 19.21
CA THR A 143 -10.00 -14.77 18.70
C THR A 143 -9.03 -14.35 17.61
N THR A 144 -9.51 -13.64 16.59
CA THR A 144 -8.68 -13.20 15.45
C THR A 144 -7.57 -12.26 15.89
N PHE A 145 -7.86 -11.34 16.81
CA PHE A 145 -6.87 -10.43 17.37
C PHE A 145 -5.81 -11.18 18.18
N PHE A 146 -6.21 -12.14 19.00
CA PHE A 146 -5.27 -12.95 19.78
C PHE A 146 -4.36 -13.81 18.88
N ASP A 147 -4.90 -14.35 17.79
CA ASP A 147 -4.13 -15.08 16.78
C ASP A 147 -3.11 -14.15 16.10
N PHE A 148 -3.50 -12.91 15.78
CA PHE A 148 -2.56 -11.90 15.29
C PHE A 148 -1.47 -11.57 16.32
N CYS A 149 -1.83 -11.38 17.59
CA CYS A 149 -0.86 -11.08 18.65
C CYS A 149 0.18 -12.21 18.79
N LYS A 150 -0.24 -13.47 18.70
CA LYS A 150 0.64 -14.65 18.74
C LYS A 150 1.50 -14.83 17.49
N ALA A 151 1.03 -14.39 16.33
CA ALA A 151 1.76 -14.55 15.09
C ALA A 151 3.06 -13.72 15.10
N GLU A 152 4.18 -14.29 14.67
CA GLU A 152 5.45 -13.55 14.55
C GLU A 152 5.42 -12.55 13.38
N LYS A 153 4.61 -12.85 12.34
CA LYS A 153 4.52 -12.09 11.09
C LYS A 153 3.09 -12.11 10.56
N GLY A 154 2.78 -11.17 9.68
CA GLY A 154 1.47 -11.04 9.04
C GLY A 154 0.84 -9.67 9.24
N PHE A 155 -0.27 -9.43 8.55
CA PHE A 155 -0.94 -8.12 8.55
C PHE A 155 -2.32 -8.20 9.17
N LEU A 156 -2.61 -7.32 10.14
CA LEU A 156 -3.94 -7.08 10.68
C LEU A 156 -4.65 -6.05 9.81
N LEU A 157 -5.73 -6.44 9.14
CA LEU A 157 -6.62 -5.55 8.40
C LEU A 157 -7.76 -5.13 9.33
N CYS A 158 -7.94 -3.83 9.51
CA CYS A 158 -8.96 -3.31 10.40
C CYS A 158 -9.47 -1.92 9.98
N THR A 159 -10.59 -1.55 10.57
CA THR A 159 -11.14 -0.20 10.61
C THR A 159 -10.65 0.53 11.87
N ASN A 160 -10.79 1.85 11.91
CA ASN A 160 -10.39 2.65 13.08
C ASN A 160 -11.11 2.24 14.36
N VAL A 161 -12.43 2.04 14.26
CA VAL A 161 -13.26 1.71 15.42
C VAL A 161 -12.88 0.32 15.95
N ALA A 162 -12.57 -0.62 15.07
CA ALA A 162 -12.08 -1.94 15.43
C ALA A 162 -10.68 -1.93 16.07
N ALA A 163 -9.80 -1.01 15.67
CA ALA A 163 -8.47 -0.87 16.25
C ALA A 163 -8.47 -0.11 17.59
N CYS A 164 -9.49 0.70 17.85
CA CYS A 164 -9.60 1.48 19.07
C CYS A 164 -9.72 0.57 20.30
N GLY A 165 -8.89 0.79 21.32
CA GLY A 165 -8.91 0.02 22.56
C GLY A 165 -8.23 -1.36 22.48
N LEU A 166 -7.67 -1.75 21.32
CA LEU A 166 -6.82 -2.92 21.23
C LEU A 166 -5.41 -2.60 21.73
N ASP A 167 -4.87 -3.46 22.60
CA ASP A 167 -3.46 -3.41 22.98
C ASP A 167 -2.62 -4.12 21.92
N ILE A 168 -2.43 -3.44 20.80
CA ILE A 168 -1.72 -4.00 19.66
C ILE A 168 -0.22 -4.07 19.99
N PRO A 169 0.43 -5.24 19.82
CA PRO A 169 1.87 -5.36 20.03
C PRO A 169 2.64 -4.45 19.07
N ALA A 170 3.92 -4.25 19.33
CA ALA A 170 4.80 -3.58 18.39
C ALA A 170 4.69 -4.19 16.98
N VAL A 171 4.53 -3.33 15.98
CA VAL A 171 4.45 -3.69 14.56
C VAL A 171 5.47 -2.90 13.75
N ASP A 172 5.95 -3.50 12.68
CA ASP A 172 6.96 -2.90 11.80
C ASP A 172 6.31 -1.87 10.85
N TRP A 173 5.07 -2.14 10.43
CA TRP A 173 4.36 -1.38 9.40
C TRP A 173 2.97 -0.93 9.84
N ILE A 174 2.69 0.36 9.64
CA ILE A 174 1.33 0.91 9.60
C ILE A 174 1.04 1.32 8.16
N LEU A 175 0.09 0.63 7.52
CA LEU A 175 -0.40 0.98 6.20
C LEU A 175 -1.75 1.66 6.35
N GLN A 176 -1.84 2.91 5.92
CA GLN A 176 -3.11 3.59 5.80
C GLN A 176 -3.58 3.38 4.36
N PHE A 177 -4.26 2.25 4.12
CA PHE A 177 -4.74 1.93 2.78
C PHE A 177 -5.76 2.97 2.36
N ASP A 178 -6.74 3.25 3.20
CA ASP A 178 -7.62 4.41 3.08
C ASP A 178 -7.11 5.54 4.00
N PRO A 179 -6.96 6.77 3.49
CA PRO A 179 -6.62 7.91 4.33
C PRO A 179 -7.68 8.15 5.41
N PRO A 180 -7.29 8.72 6.56
CA PRO A 180 -8.19 9.04 7.65
C PRO A 180 -9.05 10.28 7.36
N ASP A 181 -10.19 10.42 8.05
CA ASP A 181 -11.10 11.56 7.87
C ASP A 181 -10.62 12.85 8.55
N ASP A 182 -9.80 12.75 9.59
CA ASP A 182 -9.26 13.91 10.29
C ASP A 182 -7.80 13.69 10.73
N LEU A 183 -7.19 14.78 11.19
CA LEU A 183 -5.82 14.79 11.68
C LEU A 183 -5.68 13.87 12.91
N MET A 184 -6.60 13.95 13.86
CA MET A 184 -6.53 13.20 15.11
C MET A 184 -6.53 11.68 14.86
N GLU A 185 -7.31 11.19 13.91
CA GLU A 185 -7.34 9.80 13.46
C GLU A 185 -6.02 9.40 12.80
N TYR A 186 -5.45 10.24 11.94
CA TYR A 186 -4.11 10.04 11.39
C TYR A 186 -3.08 9.86 12.52
N LEU A 187 -3.08 10.77 13.49
CA LEU A 187 -2.15 10.76 14.63
C LEU A 187 -2.29 9.47 15.45
N ARG A 188 -3.53 9.07 15.78
CA ARG A 188 -3.82 7.84 16.54
C ARG A 188 -3.29 6.59 15.83
N ARG A 189 -3.44 6.50 14.50
CA ARG A 189 -2.93 5.37 13.71
C ARG A 189 -1.41 5.28 13.76
N VAL A 190 -0.70 6.41 13.59
CA VAL A 190 0.76 6.48 13.64
C VAL A 190 1.29 6.09 15.02
N VAL A 191 0.63 6.54 16.08
CA VAL A 191 1.05 6.28 17.48
C VAL A 191 0.92 4.80 17.86
N LEU A 192 0.10 3.99 17.17
CA LEU A 192 0.04 2.54 17.42
C LEU A 192 1.41 1.85 17.29
N ARG A 193 2.30 2.39 16.45
CA ARG A 193 3.67 1.85 16.30
C ARG A 193 4.59 2.19 17.48
N ALA A 194 4.27 3.19 18.29
CA ALA A 194 5.16 3.73 19.33
C ALA A 194 5.44 2.78 20.51
N ARG A 195 4.89 1.56 20.53
CA ARG A 195 4.96 0.62 21.65
C ARG A 195 6.12 -0.40 21.58
N GLY A 196 7.01 -0.33 20.59
CA GLY A 196 8.11 -1.29 20.38
C GLY A 196 9.49 -0.83 20.82
N GLU A 197 10.25 -1.70 21.49
CA GLU A 197 11.59 -1.42 22.04
C GLU A 197 12.74 -1.55 21.02
N CYS A 198 12.52 -2.08 19.82
CA CYS A 198 13.58 -2.29 18.81
C CYS A 198 13.05 -2.11 17.38
N GLU A 199 13.86 -1.44 16.54
CA GLU A 199 13.66 -1.05 15.12
C GLU A 199 12.83 0.20 14.82
N VAL A 200 13.26 0.98 13.81
CA VAL A 200 12.54 2.15 13.28
C VAL A 200 11.32 1.65 12.53
N GLY A 201 10.13 1.91 13.07
CA GLY A 201 8.89 1.49 12.40
C GLY A 201 8.53 2.43 11.26
N ARG A 202 7.66 1.93 10.38
CA ARG A 202 7.38 2.59 9.12
C ARG A 202 5.89 2.77 8.96
N GLU A 203 5.50 3.96 8.58
CA GLU A 203 4.15 4.28 8.18
C GLU A 203 4.14 4.61 6.70
N LEU A 204 3.09 4.14 6.01
CA LEU A 204 2.88 4.42 4.60
C LEU A 204 1.41 4.76 4.35
N LEU A 205 1.18 5.99 3.93
CA LEU A 205 -0.12 6.50 3.50
C LEU A 205 -0.32 6.30 2.00
N PHE A 206 -1.38 5.58 1.63
CA PHE A 206 -1.78 5.44 0.24
C PHE A 206 -2.73 6.59 -0.11
N LEU A 207 -2.41 7.31 -1.18
CA LEU A 207 -3.25 8.39 -1.70
C LEU A 207 -3.58 8.14 -3.17
N ILE A 208 -4.80 8.44 -3.57
CA ILE A 208 -5.12 8.61 -4.99
C ILE A 208 -4.74 10.03 -5.45
N PRO A 209 -4.57 10.27 -6.76
CA PRO A 209 -4.20 11.60 -7.26
C PRO A 209 -5.13 12.73 -6.79
N GLU A 210 -6.42 12.43 -6.60
CA GLU A 210 -7.44 13.36 -6.14
C GLU A 210 -7.24 13.79 -4.68
N GLU A 211 -6.57 12.97 -3.87
CA GLU A 211 -6.36 13.17 -2.43
C GLU A 211 -5.02 13.87 -2.11
N MET A 212 -4.22 14.27 -3.10
CA MET A 212 -2.88 14.86 -2.87
C MET A 212 -2.89 16.08 -1.93
N ARG A 213 -4.02 16.78 -1.83
CA ARG A 213 -4.20 17.92 -0.94
C ARG A 213 -4.06 17.55 0.54
N ILE A 214 -4.28 16.29 0.91
CA ILE A 214 -4.05 15.78 2.27
C ILE A 214 -2.59 16.00 2.70
N ILE A 215 -1.62 15.94 1.78
CA ILE A 215 -0.22 16.21 2.10
C ILE A 215 -0.04 17.66 2.56
N ARG A 216 -0.65 18.62 1.87
CA ARG A 216 -0.59 20.05 2.25
C ARG A 216 -1.26 20.30 3.61
N PHE A 217 -2.37 19.59 3.86
CA PHE A 217 -3.06 19.62 5.14
C PHE A 217 -2.17 19.14 6.29
N LEU A 218 -1.48 18.01 6.11
CA LEU A 218 -0.55 17.48 7.11
C LEU A 218 0.67 18.40 7.30
N GLU A 219 1.19 18.98 6.22
CA GLU A 219 2.30 19.96 6.29
C GLU A 219 1.90 21.23 7.05
N ALA A 220 0.67 21.70 6.89
CA ALA A 220 0.14 22.83 7.66
C ALA A 220 0.04 22.53 9.17
N ALA A 221 -0.18 21.25 9.53
CA ALA A 221 -0.11 20.76 10.90
C ALA A 221 1.33 20.41 11.35
N ASN A 222 2.36 20.83 10.61
CA ASN A 222 3.79 20.57 10.85
C ASN A 222 4.22 19.09 10.73
N ILE A 223 3.44 18.27 10.03
CA ILE A 223 3.71 16.84 9.83
C ILE A 223 4.15 16.63 8.38
N PHE A 224 5.46 16.42 8.20
CA PHE A 224 6.03 16.16 6.86
C PHE A 224 6.21 14.66 6.61
N LEU A 225 5.66 14.20 5.49
CA LEU A 225 5.78 12.83 4.99
C LEU A 225 6.72 12.81 3.78
N ARG A 226 7.45 11.71 3.56
CA ARG A 226 8.32 11.57 2.39
C ARG A 226 7.62 10.82 1.26
N SER A 227 7.76 11.31 0.04
CA SER A 227 7.23 10.63 -1.14
C SER A 227 7.98 9.33 -1.41
N ARG A 228 7.23 8.27 -1.70
CA ARG A 228 7.73 6.96 -2.14
C ARG A 228 7.02 6.54 -3.41
N VAL A 229 7.81 6.04 -4.36
CA VAL A 229 7.29 5.49 -5.61
C VAL A 229 7.37 3.97 -5.57
N PHE A 230 6.24 3.32 -5.79
CA PHE A 230 6.17 1.86 -5.86
C PHE A 230 5.85 1.41 -7.29
N LYS A 231 6.60 0.41 -7.76
CA LYS A 231 6.31 -0.22 -9.05
C LYS A 231 5.17 -1.21 -8.89
N VAL A 232 4.06 -0.94 -9.58
CA VAL A 232 2.89 -1.83 -9.65
C VAL A 232 3.12 -2.90 -10.72
N ASN A 233 2.96 -4.17 -10.34
CA ASN A 233 3.06 -5.28 -11.28
C ASN A 233 1.69 -5.58 -11.88
N ARG A 234 1.47 -5.20 -13.15
CA ARG A 234 0.19 -5.41 -13.85
C ARG A 234 -0.26 -6.88 -13.95
N LYS A 235 0.65 -7.85 -13.77
CA LYS A 235 0.28 -9.27 -13.75
C LYS A 235 -0.54 -9.65 -12.51
N VAL A 236 -0.40 -8.88 -11.43
CA VAL A 236 -1.13 -9.11 -10.18
C VAL A 236 -2.62 -8.85 -10.40
N GLN A 237 -2.99 -7.75 -11.05
CA GLN A 237 -4.39 -7.40 -11.30
C GLN A 237 -5.18 -8.53 -11.94
N ALA A 238 -4.64 -9.14 -13.00
CA ALA A 238 -5.31 -10.24 -13.71
C ALA A 238 -5.53 -11.46 -12.79
N GLN A 239 -4.56 -11.78 -11.92
CA GLN A 239 -4.69 -12.86 -10.95
C GLN A 239 -5.74 -12.56 -9.88
N LEU A 240 -5.79 -11.32 -9.39
CA LEU A 240 -6.78 -10.88 -8.41
C LEU A 240 -8.19 -10.93 -8.99
N GLU A 241 -8.37 -10.37 -10.19
CA GLU A 241 -9.63 -10.37 -10.92
C GLU A 241 -10.13 -11.77 -11.24
N GLN A 242 -9.24 -12.67 -11.67
CA GLN A 242 -9.57 -14.08 -11.88
C GLN A 242 -10.05 -14.74 -10.59
N THR A 243 -9.31 -14.55 -9.49
CA THR A 243 -9.66 -15.13 -8.18
C THR A 243 -11.03 -14.66 -7.69
N VAL A 244 -11.33 -13.37 -7.85
CA VAL A 244 -12.64 -12.81 -7.50
C VAL A 244 -13.73 -13.29 -8.47
N GLY A 245 -13.42 -13.40 -9.76
CA GLY A 245 -14.35 -13.88 -10.79
C GLY A 245 -14.81 -15.31 -10.57
N ASP A 246 -13.87 -16.20 -10.24
CA ASP A 246 -14.08 -17.64 -10.05
C ASP A 246 -14.86 -17.95 -8.75
N ASN A 247 -14.79 -17.07 -7.75
CA ASN A 247 -15.44 -17.27 -6.46
C ASN A 247 -16.70 -16.39 -6.30
N TYR A 248 -17.87 -17.03 -6.26
CA TYR A 248 -19.16 -16.34 -6.08
C TYR A 248 -19.21 -15.45 -4.82
N TYR A 249 -18.70 -15.96 -3.69
CA TYR A 249 -18.72 -15.22 -2.43
C TYR A 249 -17.79 -14.01 -2.46
N LEU A 250 -16.60 -14.14 -3.05
CA LEU A 250 -15.68 -13.01 -3.23
C LEU A 250 -16.28 -11.95 -4.16
N ARG A 251 -16.86 -12.36 -5.29
CA ARG A 251 -17.52 -11.43 -6.22
C ARG A 251 -18.70 -10.69 -5.58
N LYS A 252 -19.49 -11.36 -4.72
CA LYS A 252 -20.55 -10.70 -3.96
C LYS A 252 -19.96 -9.71 -2.96
N SER A 253 -18.97 -10.14 -2.17
CA SER A 253 -18.30 -9.31 -1.17
C SER A 253 -17.60 -8.10 -1.80
N ALA A 254 -17.03 -8.24 -3.00
CA ALA A 254 -16.39 -7.17 -3.77
C ALA A 254 -17.37 -6.04 -4.09
N LYS A 255 -18.59 -6.38 -4.54
CA LYS A 255 -19.64 -5.40 -4.86
C LYS A 255 -20.14 -4.68 -3.62
N GLU A 256 -20.29 -5.40 -2.50
CA GLU A 256 -20.69 -4.82 -1.21
C GLU A 256 -19.59 -3.88 -0.68
N ALA A 257 -18.33 -4.30 -0.74
CA ALA A 257 -17.18 -3.50 -0.34
C ALA A 257 -17.03 -2.23 -1.18
N TYR A 258 -17.16 -2.33 -2.52
CA TYR A 258 -17.16 -1.18 -3.42
C TYR A 258 -18.24 -0.16 -3.04
N LYS A 259 -19.49 -0.60 -2.83
CA LYS A 259 -20.58 0.30 -2.42
C LYS A 259 -20.31 0.94 -1.06
N SER A 260 -19.84 0.15 -0.09
CA SER A 260 -19.52 0.63 1.25
C SER A 260 -18.37 1.64 1.24
N TYR A 261 -17.34 1.41 0.42
CA TYR A 261 -16.24 2.34 0.21
C TYR A 261 -16.75 3.68 -0.34
N LEU A 262 -17.61 3.68 -1.37
CA LEU A 262 -18.16 4.92 -1.92
C LEU A 262 -19.00 5.69 -0.89
N ILE A 263 -19.79 4.99 -0.08
CA ILE A 263 -20.57 5.61 1.00
C ILE A 263 -19.64 6.24 2.04
N ALA A 264 -18.61 5.51 2.47
CA ALA A 264 -17.62 6.00 3.42
C ALA A 264 -16.86 7.20 2.85
N TYR A 265 -16.39 7.13 1.61
CA TYR A 265 -15.73 8.23 0.92
C TYR A 265 -16.62 9.47 0.87
N ASN A 266 -17.89 9.30 0.50
CA ASN A 266 -18.87 10.38 0.46
C ASN A 266 -19.36 10.83 1.85
N SER A 267 -19.03 10.13 2.95
CA SER A 267 -19.35 10.58 4.30
C SER A 267 -18.22 11.39 4.95
N HIS A 268 -17.03 11.46 4.34
CA HIS A 268 -15.90 12.22 4.88
C HIS A 268 -16.27 13.70 5.10
N SER A 269 -15.80 14.24 6.21
CA SER A 269 -16.10 15.60 6.65
C SER A 269 -15.41 16.63 5.77
N MET A 270 -14.18 16.34 5.33
CA MET A 270 -13.35 17.25 4.54
C MET A 270 -13.57 17.10 3.03
N LYS A 271 -14.68 17.65 2.51
CA LYS A 271 -15.06 17.57 1.09
C LYS A 271 -14.06 18.19 0.11
N ASP A 272 -13.24 19.13 0.58
CA ASP A 272 -12.20 19.76 -0.23
C ASP A 272 -11.05 18.80 -0.56
N TYR A 273 -10.87 17.77 0.26
CA TYR A 273 -9.86 16.72 0.08
C TYR A 273 -10.49 15.43 -0.47
N PHE A 274 -11.68 15.08 0.02
CA PHE A 274 -12.46 13.91 -0.39
C PHE A 274 -13.57 14.30 -1.36
N ASN A 275 -13.18 14.66 -2.58
CA ASN A 275 -14.13 15.11 -3.59
C ASN A 275 -14.72 13.92 -4.36
N PHE A 276 -15.94 13.54 -4.00
CA PHE A 276 -16.65 12.43 -4.64
C PHE A 276 -16.90 12.65 -6.13
N ASP A 277 -17.21 13.89 -6.55
CA ASP A 277 -17.53 14.20 -7.95
C ASP A 277 -16.33 14.03 -8.89
N ARG A 278 -15.11 14.10 -8.34
CA ARG A 278 -13.85 13.91 -9.08
C ARG A 278 -13.31 12.48 -9.01
N LEU A 279 -13.96 11.60 -8.25
CA LEU A 279 -13.48 10.25 -8.02
C LEU A 279 -13.63 9.38 -9.28
N ASP A 280 -12.54 8.73 -9.72
CA ASP A 280 -12.59 7.73 -10.79
C ASP A 280 -13.33 6.47 -10.31
N LEU A 281 -14.64 6.44 -10.49
CA LEU A 281 -15.49 5.31 -10.09
C LEU A 281 -15.11 4.00 -10.79
N GLN A 282 -14.60 4.06 -12.03
CA GLN A 282 -14.17 2.86 -12.75
C GLN A 282 -12.86 2.33 -12.17
N GLY A 283 -11.90 3.21 -11.88
CA GLY A 283 -10.68 2.87 -11.17
C GLY A 283 -10.96 2.31 -9.78
N VAL A 284 -11.87 2.91 -9.02
CA VAL A 284 -12.30 2.37 -7.73
C VAL A 284 -12.94 1.00 -7.90
N ALA A 285 -13.80 0.78 -8.90
CA ALA A 285 -14.36 -0.55 -9.14
C ALA A 285 -13.27 -1.60 -9.43
N ALA A 286 -12.26 -1.23 -10.24
CA ALA A 286 -11.10 -2.09 -10.50
C ALA A 286 -10.27 -2.39 -9.24
N SER A 287 -10.20 -1.47 -8.28
CA SER A 287 -9.53 -1.69 -6.99
C SER A 287 -10.22 -2.76 -6.14
N PHE A 288 -11.49 -3.03 -6.38
CA PHE A 288 -12.25 -4.13 -5.77
C PHE A 288 -12.38 -5.34 -6.73
N CYS A 289 -11.61 -5.39 -7.81
CA CYS A 289 -11.68 -6.44 -8.84
C CYS A 289 -13.07 -6.57 -9.50
N VAL A 290 -13.80 -5.45 -9.61
CA VAL A 290 -15.13 -5.39 -10.23
C VAL A 290 -15.01 -4.77 -11.63
N SER A 291 -15.29 -5.56 -12.67
CA SER A 291 -15.10 -5.14 -14.07
C SER A 291 -16.08 -4.06 -14.55
N ILE A 292 -17.27 -3.95 -13.93
CA ILE A 292 -18.29 -2.95 -14.26
C ILE A 292 -18.84 -2.40 -12.94
N PRO A 293 -18.72 -1.07 -12.67
CA PRO A 293 -19.27 -0.49 -11.46
C PRO A 293 -20.78 -0.81 -11.40
N PRO A 294 -21.28 -1.44 -10.32
CA PRO A 294 -22.70 -1.71 -10.20
C PRO A 294 -23.47 -0.39 -10.25
N ARG A 295 -24.50 -0.30 -11.10
CA ARG A 295 -25.37 0.88 -11.18
C ARG A 295 -25.83 1.25 -9.77
N GLN A 296 -25.65 2.51 -9.40
CA GLN A 296 -26.26 3.06 -8.20
C GLN A 296 -27.77 3.04 -8.45
N THR A 297 -28.47 2.13 -7.78
CA THR A 297 -29.94 2.06 -7.74
C THR A 297 -30.42 2.72 -6.47
#